data_AF-A0A3S5DHU8-F1
#
_entry.id   AF-A0A3S5DHU8-F1
#
_cell.length_a   1.000
_cell.length_b   1.000
_cell.length_c   1.000
_cell.angle_alpha   90.00
_cell.angle_beta   90.00
_cell.angle_gamma   90.00
#
_symmetry.space_group_name_H-M   'P 1'
#
loop_
_entity.id
_entity.type
_entity.pdbx_description
1 polymer ?
#
loop_
_entity_poly.entity_id
_entity_poly.type
_entity_poly.pdbx_seq_one_letter_code
_entity_poly.pdbx_strand_id
1 'polypeptide(L)'
;MTSVGSQDTTGPMTRDELKDLACLGFSADLVMQSFCHTAAYPKRLTLPRTTLLPDFIMNRGGVSLRPGDGVIHSWLNRMLLPDTVGTGGDSHTRFPIGISFPAGSGLVAFAAATGVMPAGYAGIGAGAFQR
;
A
#
# COMPACT_ATOMS: atom_id res chain seq x y z
N MET A 1 5.68 -9.09 -5.59
CA MET A 1 5.46 -8.34 -4.34
C MET A 1 4.22 -8.91 -3.73
N THR A 2 4.35 -9.53 -2.56
CA THR A 2 3.26 -10.32 -1.98
C THR A 2 2.29 -9.45 -1.21
N SER A 3 2.73 -8.34 -0.61
CA SER A 3 1.84 -7.45 0.15
C SER A 3 2.19 -5.99 -0.04
N VAL A 4 1.18 -5.18 -0.38
CA VAL A 4 1.27 -3.73 -0.58
C VAL A 4 0.28 -3.01 0.34
N GLY A 5 0.78 -2.15 1.22
CA GLY A 5 -0.03 -1.35 2.15
C GLY A 5 -0.28 0.08 1.64
N SER A 6 -1.51 0.57 1.80
CA SER A 6 -1.90 1.96 1.54
C SER A 6 -2.78 2.50 2.67
N GLN A 7 -2.53 3.75 3.08
CA GLN A 7 -3.31 4.45 4.12
C GLN A 7 -3.96 5.70 3.53
N ASP A 8 -4.88 6.34 4.25
CA ASP A 8 -5.81 7.35 3.73
C ASP A 8 -5.24 8.77 3.53
N THR A 9 -4.04 9.05 4.03
CA THR A 9 -3.30 10.29 3.72
C THR A 9 -2.47 10.17 2.44
N THR A 10 -1.86 9.01 2.17
CA THR A 10 -1.07 8.76 0.94
C THR A 10 -1.89 8.08 -0.17
N GLY A 11 -2.95 7.37 0.17
CA GLY A 11 -3.80 6.63 -0.75
C GLY A 11 -4.41 7.45 -1.88
N PRO A 12 -4.82 8.72 -1.69
CA PRO A 12 -5.25 9.57 -2.80
C PRO A 12 -4.14 9.84 -3.82
N MET A 13 -2.90 10.07 -3.37
CA MET A 13 -1.76 10.24 -4.25
C MET A 13 -1.45 8.93 -4.97
N THR A 14 -1.42 7.80 -4.25
CA THR A 14 -1.22 6.46 -4.85
C THR A 14 -2.31 6.12 -5.88
N ARG A 15 -3.56 6.52 -5.64
CA ARG A 15 -4.66 6.39 -6.61
C ARG A 15 -4.38 7.17 -7.89
N ASP A 16 -3.88 8.40 -7.78
CA ASP A 16 -3.60 9.24 -8.94
C ASP A 16 -2.41 8.68 -9.74
N GLU A 17 -1.35 8.23 -9.07
CA GLU A 17 -0.24 7.49 -9.71
C GLU A 17 -0.72 6.20 -10.41
N LEU A 18 -1.66 5.46 -9.81
CA LEU A 18 -2.27 4.28 -10.44
C LEU A 18 -3.08 4.63 -11.70
N LYS A 19 -3.71 5.81 -11.75
CA LYS A 19 -4.40 6.29 -12.97
C LYS A 19 -3.39 6.67 -14.04
N ASP A 20 -2.30 7.33 -13.67
CA ASP A 20 -1.24 7.73 -14.60
C ASP A 20 -0.55 6.50 -15.22
N LEU A 21 -0.46 5.41 -14.46
CA LEU A 21 -0.02 4.09 -14.95
C LEU A 21 -1.10 3.30 -15.72
N ALA A 22 -2.29 3.87 -15.93
CA ALA A 22 -3.45 3.19 -16.52
C ALA A 22 -3.78 1.83 -15.85
N CYS A 23 -3.56 1.72 -14.55
CA CYS A 23 -3.77 0.48 -13.80
C CYS A 23 -5.28 0.19 -13.64
N LEU A 24 -5.76 -0.86 -14.32
CA LEU A 24 -7.15 -1.34 -14.24
C LEU A 24 -7.34 -2.50 -13.25
N GLY A 25 -6.26 -3.16 -12.83
CA GLY A 25 -6.27 -4.23 -11.84
C GLY A 25 -4.88 -4.39 -11.22
N PHE A 26 -4.82 -4.85 -9.98
CA PHE A 26 -3.56 -5.10 -9.30
C PHE A 26 -2.96 -6.44 -9.73
N SER A 27 -1.63 -6.45 -9.89
CA SER A 27 -0.86 -7.67 -10.13
C SER A 27 -0.11 -8.14 -8.88
N ALA A 28 -0.04 -7.32 -7.83
CA ALA A 28 0.45 -7.76 -6.52
C ALA A 28 -0.58 -8.71 -5.86
N ASP A 29 -0.09 -9.73 -5.15
CA ASP A 29 -0.95 -10.76 -4.55
C ASP A 29 -1.95 -10.17 -3.54
N LEU A 30 -1.52 -9.16 -2.79
CA LEU A 30 -2.37 -8.42 -1.85
C LEU A 30 -2.06 -6.93 -1.91
N VAL A 31 -3.11 -6.13 -2.10
CA VAL A 31 -3.10 -4.67 -1.92
C VAL A 31 -4.17 -4.33 -0.87
N MET A 32 -3.78 -3.68 0.23
CA MET A 32 -4.69 -3.32 1.31
C MET A 32 -4.74 -1.81 1.52
N GLN A 33 -5.95 -1.24 1.54
CA GLN A 33 -6.22 0.16 1.87
C GLN A 33 -6.86 0.30 3.25
N SER A 34 -6.34 1.22 4.07
CA SER A 34 -6.87 1.56 5.38
C SER A 34 -7.35 3.01 5.49
N PHE A 35 -8.09 3.33 6.55
CA PHE A 35 -8.63 4.67 6.83
C PHE A 35 -8.29 5.15 8.25
N CYS A 36 -7.06 4.93 8.69
CA CYS A 36 -6.67 5.12 10.09
C CYS A 36 -6.26 6.55 10.47
N HIS A 37 -5.85 7.39 9.52
CA HIS A 37 -5.28 8.72 9.82
C HIS A 37 -6.32 9.84 9.84
N THR A 38 -7.42 9.69 9.11
CA THR A 38 -8.42 10.75 8.93
C THR A 38 -9.80 10.40 9.50
N ALA A 39 -9.99 9.17 10.00
CA ALA A 39 -11.29 8.71 10.49
C ALA A 39 -11.75 9.36 11.80
N ALA A 40 -10.83 9.78 12.69
CA ALA A 40 -11.22 10.29 14.01
C ALA A 40 -12.00 11.62 13.93
N TYR A 41 -11.59 12.53 13.04
CA TYR A 41 -12.21 13.84 12.85
C TYR A 41 -12.27 14.18 11.36
N PRO A 42 -13.23 13.58 10.62
CA PRO A 42 -13.28 13.74 9.17
C PRO A 42 -13.63 15.18 8.80
N LYS A 43 -12.78 15.79 7.95
CA LYS A 43 -13.04 17.11 7.36
C LYS A 43 -13.89 16.93 6.11
N ARG A 44 -14.63 17.95 5.66
CA ARG A 44 -15.41 17.84 4.40
C ARG A 44 -14.54 17.40 3.20
N LEU A 45 -13.30 17.91 3.14
CA LEU A 45 -12.32 17.54 2.12
C LEU A 45 -11.87 16.06 2.22
N THR A 46 -12.05 15.39 3.36
CA THR A 46 -11.71 13.97 3.54
C THR A 46 -12.82 13.01 3.16
N LEU A 47 -14.06 13.48 3.00
CA LEU A 47 -15.20 12.63 2.65
C LEU A 47 -15.00 11.83 1.35
N PRO A 48 -14.47 12.40 0.25
CA PRO A 48 -14.22 11.61 -0.96
C PRO A 48 -13.22 10.47 -0.75
N ARG A 49 -12.34 10.55 0.25
CA ARG A 49 -11.42 9.44 0.56
C ARG A 49 -12.18 8.25 1.09
N THR A 50 -13.06 8.46 2.06
CA THR A 50 -13.81 7.37 2.70
C THR A 50 -14.93 6.82 1.83
N THR A 51 -15.38 7.55 0.80
CA THR A 51 -16.47 7.10 -0.08
C THR A 51 -15.99 6.58 -1.44
N LEU A 52 -14.93 7.14 -2.03
CA LEU A 52 -14.49 6.76 -3.39
C LEU A 52 -13.28 5.83 -3.39
N LEU A 53 -12.39 5.96 -2.41
CA LEU A 53 -11.16 5.17 -2.36
C LEU A 53 -11.43 3.67 -2.12
N PRO A 54 -12.42 3.25 -1.29
CA PRO A 54 -12.73 1.84 -1.15
C PRO A 54 -13.07 1.18 -2.48
N ASP A 55 -14.01 1.76 -3.22
CA ASP A 55 -14.46 1.23 -4.51
C ASP A 55 -13.32 1.22 -5.54
N PHE A 56 -12.48 2.26 -5.54
CA PHE A 56 -11.32 2.32 -6.44
C PHE A 56 -10.36 1.13 -6.22
N ILE A 57 -10.12 0.77 -4.96
CA ILE A 57 -9.22 -0.31 -4.55
C ILE A 57 -9.88 -1.68 -4.80
N MET A 58 -11.13 -1.85 -4.38
CA MET A 58 -11.86 -3.12 -4.53
C MET A 58 -12.09 -3.49 -6.00
N ASN A 59 -12.41 -2.51 -6.86
CA ASN A 59 -12.58 -2.74 -8.30
C ASN A 59 -11.28 -3.16 -9.01
N ARG A 60 -10.13 -3.05 -8.35
CA ARG A 60 -8.81 -3.51 -8.84
C ARG A 60 -8.35 -4.81 -8.19
N GLY A 61 -9.20 -5.47 -7.38
CA GLY A 61 -8.88 -6.70 -6.67
C GLY A 61 -8.20 -6.48 -5.31
N GLY A 62 -8.17 -5.25 -4.80
CA GLY A 62 -7.61 -4.94 -3.48
C GLY A 62 -8.61 -5.12 -2.33
N VAL A 63 -8.08 -5.19 -1.11
CA VAL A 63 -8.84 -5.20 0.14
C VAL A 63 -8.96 -3.77 0.67
N SER A 64 -10.17 -3.37 1.07
CA SER A 64 -10.39 -2.06 1.70
C SER A 64 -10.99 -2.24 3.09
N LEU A 65 -10.30 -1.70 4.11
CA LEU A 65 -10.85 -1.58 5.46
C LEU A 65 -11.88 -0.45 5.50
N ARG A 66 -12.58 -0.32 6.62
CA ARG A 66 -13.56 0.74 6.87
C ARG A 66 -12.99 1.81 7.80
N PRO A 67 -13.46 3.06 7.70
CA PRO A 67 -13.17 4.07 8.72
C PRO A 67 -13.58 3.56 10.11
N GLY A 68 -12.64 3.60 11.06
CA GLY A 68 -12.85 3.09 12.41
C GLY A 68 -12.28 1.69 12.68
N ASP A 69 -11.88 0.93 11.65
CA ASP A 69 -11.29 -0.42 11.84
C ASP A 69 -9.93 -0.37 12.55
N GLY A 70 -9.26 0.78 12.51
CA GLY A 70 -8.01 1.02 13.24
C GLY A 70 -6.79 1.04 12.34
N VAL A 71 -5.60 0.99 12.97
CA VAL A 71 -4.30 1.29 12.36
C VAL A 71 -3.93 0.29 11.26
N ILE A 72 -3.45 0.79 10.13
CA ILE A 72 -3.05 0.01 8.96
C ILE A 72 -2.20 -1.22 9.31
N HIS A 73 -1.12 -1.03 10.08
CA HIS A 73 -0.15 -2.09 10.36
C HIS A 73 -0.72 -3.18 11.27
N SER A 74 -1.73 -2.85 12.10
CA SER A 74 -2.44 -3.86 12.88
C SER A 74 -3.15 -4.85 11.96
N TRP A 75 -3.74 -4.40 10.87
CA TRP A 75 -4.45 -5.26 9.92
C TRP A 75 -3.50 -5.91 8.92
N LEU A 76 -2.61 -5.12 8.30
CA LEU A 76 -1.69 -5.59 7.27
C LEU A 76 -0.81 -6.73 7.79
N ASN A 77 -0.26 -6.60 9.00
CA ASN A 77 0.65 -7.59 9.58
C ASN A 77 -0.01 -8.96 9.79
N ARG A 78 -1.34 -9.03 9.84
CA ARG A 78 -2.10 -10.29 9.97
C ARG A 78 -2.37 -10.97 8.63
N MET A 79 -2.07 -10.30 7.52
CA MET A 79 -2.28 -10.79 6.16
C MET A 79 -0.96 -11.12 5.45
N LEU A 80 0.16 -11.01 6.15
CA LEU A 80 1.48 -11.28 5.59
C LEU A 80 1.76 -12.79 5.54
N LEU A 81 2.52 -13.18 4.52
CA LEU A 81 3.10 -14.52 4.43
C LEU A 81 4.59 -14.46 4.83
N PRO A 82 5.11 -15.45 5.59
CA PRO A 82 6.52 -15.52 5.93
C PRO A 82 7.43 -15.53 4.70
N ASP A 83 8.65 -15.01 4.85
CA ASP A 83 9.70 -15.01 3.82
C ASP A 83 9.33 -14.35 2.49
N THR A 84 8.34 -13.45 2.50
CA THR A 84 7.94 -12.67 1.33
C THR A 84 8.38 -11.21 1.41
N VAL A 85 8.38 -10.54 0.26
CA VAL A 85 8.76 -9.13 0.12
C VAL A 85 7.51 -8.27 -0.14
N GLY A 86 7.41 -7.15 0.58
CA GLY A 86 6.34 -6.17 0.37
C GLY A 86 6.77 -4.72 0.51
N THR A 87 5.80 -3.82 0.36
CA THR A 87 6.01 -2.36 0.46
C THR A 87 4.76 -1.69 1.01
N GLY A 88 4.84 -0.40 1.30
CA GLY A 88 3.67 0.39 1.63
C GLY A 88 3.93 1.89 1.59
N GLY A 89 2.85 2.63 1.34
CA GLY A 89 2.81 4.10 1.32
C GLY A 89 2.83 4.72 2.70
N ASP A 90 3.60 4.15 3.62
CA ASP A 90 3.75 4.58 5.00
C ASP A 90 5.15 4.21 5.51
N SER A 91 5.85 5.17 6.13
CA SER A 91 7.25 4.98 6.58
C SER A 91 7.42 3.93 7.68
N HIS A 92 6.33 3.56 8.37
CA HIS A 92 6.30 2.50 9.37
C HIS A 92 5.86 1.16 8.78
N THR A 93 5.81 1.01 7.45
CA THR A 93 5.65 -0.30 6.80
C THR A 93 6.90 -1.15 7.03
N ARG A 94 6.98 -1.77 8.20
CA ARG A 94 8.09 -2.59 8.69
C ARG A 94 7.51 -3.93 9.13
N PHE A 95 7.48 -4.88 8.20
CA PHE A 95 6.83 -6.16 8.41
C PHE A 95 7.50 -6.94 9.55
N PRO A 96 6.71 -7.52 10.49
CA PRO A 96 7.26 -8.37 11.54
C PRO A 96 7.66 -9.76 11.04
N ILE A 97 7.15 -10.18 9.87
CA ILE A 97 7.49 -11.43 9.18
C ILE A 97 7.73 -11.13 7.69
N GLY A 98 8.76 -11.72 7.09
CA GLY A 98 9.24 -11.31 5.77
C GLY A 98 10.04 -10.00 5.82
N ILE A 99 10.07 -9.26 4.71
CA ILE A 99 10.78 -7.98 4.61
C ILE A 99 9.94 -6.95 3.85
N SER A 100 10.02 -5.70 4.27
CA SER A 100 9.35 -4.60 3.58
C SER A 100 10.23 -3.38 3.39
N PHE A 101 10.00 -2.69 2.27
CA PHE A 101 10.65 -1.43 1.94
C PHE A 101 9.58 -0.34 1.76
N PRO A 102 9.37 0.55 2.75
CA PRO A 102 8.49 1.70 2.59
C PRO A 102 8.88 2.53 1.37
N ALA A 103 7.89 3.05 0.65
CA ALA A 103 8.14 3.85 -0.54
C ALA A 103 7.10 4.97 -0.71
N GLY A 104 7.45 5.94 -1.55
CA GLY A 104 6.50 6.99 -1.97
C GLY A 104 5.38 6.43 -2.85
N SER A 105 4.32 7.22 -3.03
CA SER A 105 3.10 6.81 -3.73
C SER A 105 3.33 6.27 -5.14
N GLY A 106 4.26 6.83 -5.92
CA GLY A 106 4.57 6.35 -7.27
C GLY A 106 5.15 4.92 -7.29
N LEU A 107 6.11 4.62 -6.40
CA LEU A 107 6.67 3.27 -6.29
C LEU A 107 5.66 2.26 -5.73
N VAL A 108 4.80 2.69 -4.80
CA VAL A 108 3.71 1.86 -4.27
C VAL A 108 2.68 1.55 -5.35
N ALA A 109 2.31 2.53 -6.16
CA ALA A 109 1.42 2.37 -7.30
C ALA A 109 2.02 1.41 -8.34
N PHE A 110 3.30 1.60 -8.67
CA PHE A 110 4.03 0.71 -9.57
C PHE A 110 4.07 -0.73 -9.04
N ALA A 111 4.38 -0.91 -7.76
CA ALA A 111 4.42 -2.25 -7.14
C ALA A 111 3.05 -2.93 -7.12
N ALA A 112 1.98 -2.18 -6.83
CA ALA A 112 0.62 -2.70 -6.89
C ALA A 112 0.19 -3.08 -8.32
N ALA A 113 0.50 -2.24 -9.30
CA ALA A 113 0.11 -2.44 -10.70
C ALA A 113 0.88 -3.59 -11.37
N THR A 114 2.18 -3.70 -11.11
CA THR A 114 3.08 -4.64 -11.81
C THR A 114 3.41 -5.90 -11.01
N GLY A 115 3.14 -5.89 -9.71
CA GLY A 115 3.56 -6.98 -8.82
C GLY A 115 5.07 -7.05 -8.59
N VAL A 116 5.86 -6.09 -9.07
CA VAL A 116 7.33 -6.05 -8.89
C VAL A 116 7.79 -4.72 -8.30
N MET A 117 8.91 -4.73 -7.58
CA MET A 117 9.54 -3.52 -7.04
C MET A 117 11.00 -3.45 -7.49
N PRO A 118 11.45 -2.36 -8.14
CA PRO A 118 12.85 -2.23 -8.53
C PRO A 118 13.77 -2.15 -7.31
N ALA A 119 14.68 -3.11 -7.16
CA ALA A 119 15.53 -3.26 -5.97
C ALA A 119 16.49 -2.08 -5.72
N GLY A 120 16.88 -1.33 -6.76
CA GLY A 120 17.75 -0.16 -6.62
C GLY A 120 17.15 1.01 -5.81
N TYR A 121 15.83 1.06 -5.68
CA TYR A 121 15.13 2.08 -4.89
C TYR A 121 14.91 1.69 -3.42
N ALA A 122 15.20 0.44 -3.05
CA ALA A 122 15.02 -0.07 -1.69
C ALA A 122 16.20 0.28 -0.75
N GLY A 123 17.17 1.09 -1.21
CA GLY A 123 18.36 1.49 -0.42
C GLY A 123 19.35 0.35 -0.17
N ILE A 124 19.05 -0.86 -0.65
CA ILE A 124 19.94 -2.00 -0.67
C ILE A 124 20.89 -1.81 -1.85
N GLY A 125 22.05 -1.22 -1.58
CA GLY A 125 23.15 -1.22 -2.55
C GLY A 125 23.45 -2.66 -3.00
N ALA A 126 23.90 -2.81 -4.25
CA ALA A 126 24.17 -4.11 -4.89
C ALA A 126 25.09 -5.07 -4.10
N GLY A 127 25.73 -4.62 -3.01
CA GLY A 127 26.56 -5.43 -2.13
C GLY A 127 25.83 -6.18 -1.00
N ALA A 128 24.53 -5.96 -0.77
CA ALA A 128 23.80 -6.63 0.32
C ALA A 128 23.34 -8.06 0.01
N PHE A 129 23.33 -8.45 -1.27
CA PHE A 129 22.95 -9.79 -1.74
C PHE A 129 24.16 -10.64 -2.23
N GLN A 130 25.39 -10.16 -2.03
CA GLN A 130 26.63 -10.86 -2.42
C GLN A 130 27.36 -11.55 -1.25
N ARG A 131 26.63 -12.04 -0.24
CA ARG A 131 27.23 -12.90 0.80
C ARG A 131 26.47 -14.20 0.92
#